data_AF-A0A7C8HYG4-F1
#
_entry.id   AF-A0A7C8HYG4-F1
#
_cell.length_a   1.000
_cell.length_b   1.000
_cell.length_c   1.000
_cell.angle_alpha   90.00
_cell.angle_beta   90.00
_cell.angle_gamma   90.00
#
_symmetry.space_group_name_H-M   'P 1'
#
loop_
_entity.id
_entity.type
_entity.pdbx_description
1 polymer ?
#
loop_
_entity_poly.entity_id
_entity_poly.type
_entity_poly.pdbx_seq_one_letter_code
_entity_poly.pdbx_strand_id
1 'polypeptide(L)'
;MATISKYIRVKDTALWNSVSLDTHVTLWRVIYQFQFRKTSKFDHRTFGKFPFSQAKTVDVAWDICIGRGAQFLAWWVAYVVFSDALFRVIERHPASYRVFSHISLNGACLASLWALLRELFRTRSKRTWALFFYMFLSTLWVLSMPTVLGAMTGYVSTTVGWVEVNGSDEIVPATKFKQTTVVWGTKNETWESGWCAVSEQMTRYLDEQNDRTAHCDCQMPDGKLYNYGVLLRQPNSNVSECNATTFITIGKHSYDAETLDYNYYDYCIGDRAYRSEDVWGGTTRCLPDTADPAYQWGFSTMLSGLFVFVQVAWSMALYAVWQDAQFNSEIVRSGYRMTQLRAAFALTVCAGEATGLRDGELVTEEGKGLERRLYGRKKDRGAEVGYGTFRRGGKEWEDGESYGGEVAGLRERRRGSVVQTNKLATSPPTHTRRLLTNNNNTISRNTIHSKPIRSNRIEYMQAVPRYSPTHSLIPIVTPKAWPF
;
A
#
# COMPACT_ATOMS: atom_id res chain seq x y z
N MET A 1 17.83 -20.98 4.42
CA MET A 1 17.15 -20.04 5.35
C MET A 1 17.26 -20.42 6.84
N ALA A 2 17.25 -21.70 7.25
CA ALA A 2 17.28 -22.09 8.66
C ALA A 2 18.60 -21.75 9.41
N THR A 3 19.75 -21.77 8.74
CA THR A 3 21.07 -21.53 9.35
C THR A 3 21.35 -20.04 9.61
N ILE A 4 20.88 -19.15 8.71
CA ILE A 4 20.97 -17.68 8.88
C ILE A 4 20.06 -17.20 10.03
N SER A 5 18.92 -17.87 10.27
CA SER A 5 17.99 -17.53 11.37
C SER A 5 18.51 -17.86 12.78
N LYS A 6 19.47 -18.78 12.91
CA LYS A 6 20.01 -19.23 14.20
C LYS A 6 21.14 -18.33 14.71
N TYR A 7 21.99 -17.82 13.81
CA TYR A 7 23.14 -16.98 14.17
C TYR A 7 22.77 -15.54 14.53
N ILE A 8 21.63 -15.05 14.03
CA ILE A 8 21.18 -13.66 14.24
C ILE A 8 20.56 -13.47 15.65
N ARG A 9 19.91 -14.48 16.26
CA ARG A 9 19.05 -14.21 17.44
C ARG A 9 19.73 -14.22 18.83
N VAL A 10 20.91 -14.84 19.01
CA VAL A 10 21.59 -14.86 20.34
C VAL A 10 22.22 -13.50 20.68
N LYS A 11 22.53 -12.66 19.67
CA LYS A 11 22.96 -11.27 19.88
C LYS A 11 21.81 -10.25 19.86
N ASP A 12 20.63 -10.61 19.35
CA ASP A 12 19.55 -9.66 19.03
C ASP A 12 18.57 -9.36 20.17
N THR A 13 18.41 -10.19 21.20
CA THR A 13 17.51 -9.82 22.32
C THR A 13 18.04 -8.64 23.14
N ALA A 14 19.37 -8.46 23.20
CA ALA A 14 19.99 -7.26 23.76
C ALA A 14 19.98 -6.10 22.76
N LEU A 15 20.20 -6.37 21.46
CA LEU A 15 20.22 -5.35 20.41
C LEU A 15 18.83 -4.77 20.13
N TRP A 16 17.76 -5.56 20.11
CA TRP A 16 16.39 -5.07 19.93
C TRP A 16 15.92 -4.23 21.12
N ASN A 17 16.31 -4.58 22.35
CA ASN A 17 15.95 -3.77 23.52
C ASN A 17 16.70 -2.42 23.55
N SER A 18 17.92 -2.32 23.00
CA SER A 18 18.65 -1.04 22.91
C SER A 18 18.33 -0.25 21.63
N VAL A 19 18.00 -0.92 20.51
CA VAL A 19 17.66 -0.28 19.24
C VAL A 19 16.19 0.16 19.22
N SER A 20 15.27 -0.56 19.87
CA SER A 20 13.81 -0.30 19.78
C SER A 20 13.33 0.98 20.46
N LEU A 21 14.07 1.61 21.36
CA LEU A 21 13.64 2.88 21.97
C LEU A 21 14.24 4.09 21.25
N ASP A 22 15.55 4.11 21.01
CA ASP A 22 16.22 5.28 20.43
C ASP A 22 16.04 5.40 18.90
N THR A 23 16.02 4.29 18.15
CA THR A 23 15.73 4.40 16.71
C THR A 23 14.26 4.68 16.44
N HIS A 24 13.32 4.22 17.28
CA HIS A 24 11.91 4.57 17.13
C HIS A 24 11.65 6.06 17.39
N VAL A 25 12.18 6.65 18.46
CA VAL A 25 12.00 8.08 18.75
C VAL A 25 12.64 8.95 17.67
N THR A 26 13.79 8.54 17.14
CA THR A 26 14.49 9.27 16.08
C THR A 26 13.77 9.14 14.72
N LEU A 27 13.28 7.94 14.37
CA LEU A 27 12.48 7.72 13.17
C LEU A 27 11.14 8.47 13.25
N TRP A 28 10.49 8.50 14.41
CA TRP A 28 9.27 9.28 14.63
C TRP A 28 9.53 10.79 14.56
N ARG A 29 10.65 11.29 15.11
CA ARG A 29 11.03 12.70 14.96
C ARG A 29 11.32 13.08 13.50
N VAL A 30 11.98 12.21 12.74
CA VAL A 30 12.26 12.44 11.32
C VAL A 30 10.97 12.41 10.50
N ILE A 31 10.07 11.44 10.75
CA ILE A 31 8.77 11.34 10.07
C ILE A 31 7.87 12.54 10.42
N TYR A 32 7.81 12.96 11.69
CA TYR A 32 7.04 14.16 12.10
C TYR A 32 7.61 15.45 11.51
N GLN A 33 8.95 15.62 11.52
CA GLN A 33 9.61 16.79 10.96
C GLN A 33 9.44 16.87 9.44
N PHE A 34 9.40 15.73 8.74
CA PHE A 34 9.22 15.68 7.28
C PHE A 34 7.77 15.93 6.85
N GLN A 35 6.77 15.56 7.67
CA GLN A 35 5.35 15.72 7.34
C GLN A 35 4.77 17.11 7.65
N PHE A 36 5.21 17.81 8.69
CA PHE A 36 4.49 19.00 9.18
C PHE A 36 5.02 20.37 8.75
N ARG A 37 6.19 20.49 8.10
CA ARG A 37 6.81 21.81 7.88
C ARG A 37 6.47 22.51 6.54
N LYS A 38 5.67 21.94 5.63
CA LYS A 38 5.25 22.61 4.38
C LYS A 38 3.87 22.19 3.84
N THR A 39 2.83 22.15 4.67
CA THR A 39 1.45 21.89 4.23
C THR A 39 0.73 23.15 3.70
N SER A 40 1.27 23.83 2.68
CA SER A 40 0.54 24.93 2.02
C SER A 40 0.62 25.00 0.49
N LYS A 41 1.30 24.08 -0.19
CA LYS A 41 1.05 23.81 -1.61
C LYS A 41 1.21 22.31 -1.86
N PHE A 42 0.09 21.61 -1.98
CA PHE A 42 0.03 20.22 -2.47
C PHE A 42 0.30 20.21 -3.98
N ASP A 43 1.49 20.65 -4.39
CA ASP A 43 1.94 20.44 -5.76
C ASP A 43 2.33 18.97 -5.92
N HIS A 44 1.80 18.35 -6.97
CA HIS A 44 2.29 17.08 -7.47
C HIS A 44 3.78 17.24 -7.77
N ARG A 45 4.63 16.63 -6.95
CA ARG A 45 6.07 16.64 -7.20
C ARG A 45 6.35 15.67 -8.32
N THR A 46 6.35 16.21 -9.53
CA THR A 46 6.83 15.53 -10.72
C THR A 46 8.32 15.85 -10.90
N PHE A 47 9.07 14.87 -11.37
CA PHE A 47 10.50 14.95 -11.56
C PHE A 47 10.85 14.61 -13.01
N GLY A 48 11.80 15.37 -13.56
CA GLY A 48 12.40 15.12 -14.86
C GLY A 48 11.48 15.33 -16.06
N LYS A 49 12.08 15.18 -17.24
CA LYS A 49 11.40 15.03 -18.53
C LYS A 49 11.96 13.75 -19.14
N PHE A 50 11.14 12.71 -19.21
CA PHE A 50 11.53 11.40 -19.69
C PHE A 50 10.74 11.03 -20.95
N PRO A 51 11.34 10.28 -21.89
CA PRO A 51 10.57 9.62 -22.94
C PRO A 51 9.66 8.55 -22.33
N PHE A 52 8.57 8.22 -23.04
CA PHE A 52 7.55 7.27 -22.60
C PHE A 52 8.13 5.93 -22.08
N SER A 53 9.08 5.35 -22.82
CA SER A 53 9.69 4.06 -22.48
C SER A 53 10.47 4.11 -21.15
N GLN A 54 11.19 5.21 -20.88
CA GLN A 54 11.93 5.39 -19.64
C GLN A 54 10.98 5.59 -18.47
N ALA A 55 9.98 6.47 -18.60
CA ALA A 55 8.99 6.71 -17.55
C ALA A 55 8.27 5.40 -17.15
N LYS A 56 7.85 4.60 -18.14
CA LYS A 56 7.22 3.30 -17.90
C LYS A 56 8.17 2.29 -17.24
N THR A 57 9.44 2.30 -17.61
CA THR A 57 10.44 1.41 -17.00
C THR A 57 10.67 1.77 -15.53
N VAL A 58 10.75 3.07 -15.22
CA VAL A 58 10.87 3.56 -13.83
C VAL A 58 9.65 3.14 -13.00
N ASP A 59 8.45 3.27 -13.54
CA ASP A 59 7.20 2.87 -12.89
C ASP A 59 7.16 1.37 -12.60
N VAL A 60 7.47 0.52 -13.60
CA VAL A 60 7.54 -0.94 -13.43
C VAL A 60 8.64 -1.34 -12.43
N ALA A 61 9.80 -0.69 -12.49
CA ALA A 61 10.89 -0.97 -11.55
C ALA A 61 10.49 -0.61 -10.11
N TRP A 62 9.78 0.51 -9.92
CA TRP A 62 9.24 0.93 -8.63
C TRP A 62 8.25 -0.11 -8.07
N ASP A 63 7.29 -0.56 -8.88
CA ASP A 63 6.29 -1.55 -8.46
C ASP A 63 6.90 -2.89 -8.06
N ILE A 64 7.92 -3.34 -8.81
CA ILE A 64 8.61 -4.60 -8.52
C ILE A 64 9.48 -4.46 -7.28
N CYS A 65 10.41 -3.49 -7.26
CA CYS A 65 11.40 -3.40 -6.20
C CYS A 65 10.79 -2.92 -4.89
N ILE A 66 9.97 -1.86 -4.95
CA ILE A 66 9.44 -1.20 -3.74
C ILE A 66 8.07 -1.75 -3.41
N GLY A 67 7.17 -1.89 -4.38
CA GLY A 67 5.84 -2.46 -4.16
C GLY A 67 5.91 -3.90 -3.61
N ARG A 68 6.56 -4.83 -4.33
CA ARG A 68 6.69 -6.23 -3.89
C ARG A 68 7.71 -6.42 -2.78
N GLY A 69 8.79 -5.65 -2.77
CA GLY A 69 9.80 -5.70 -1.70
C GLY A 69 9.21 -5.30 -0.34
N ALA A 70 8.46 -4.19 -0.29
CA ALA A 70 7.79 -3.76 0.93
C ALA A 70 6.72 -4.76 1.38
N GLN A 71 5.95 -5.32 0.44
CA GLN A 71 4.97 -6.38 0.73
C GLN A 71 5.65 -7.62 1.36
N PHE A 72 6.77 -8.08 0.81
CA PHE A 72 7.50 -9.22 1.34
C PHE A 72 8.02 -8.96 2.77
N LEU A 73 8.59 -7.77 3.01
CA LEU A 73 9.08 -7.39 4.34
C LEU A 73 7.93 -7.28 5.36
N ALA A 74 6.82 -6.64 4.98
CA ALA A 74 5.65 -6.52 5.84
C ALA A 74 5.03 -7.89 6.15
N TRP A 75 4.97 -8.78 5.15
CA TRP A 75 4.54 -10.16 5.33
C TRP A 75 5.46 -10.94 6.29
N TRP A 76 6.77 -10.79 6.15
CA TRP A 76 7.75 -11.42 7.05
C TRP A 76 7.57 -10.97 8.50
N VAL A 77 7.46 -9.66 8.74
CA VAL A 77 7.24 -9.10 10.08
C VAL A 77 5.92 -9.57 10.66
N ALA A 78 4.83 -9.49 9.87
CA ALA A 78 3.52 -9.97 10.28
C ALA A 78 3.55 -11.46 10.62
N TYR A 79 4.22 -12.29 9.83
CA TYR A 79 4.36 -13.73 10.09
C TYR A 79 5.00 -14.02 11.45
N VAL A 80 6.07 -13.31 11.82
CA VAL A 80 6.72 -13.48 13.13
C VAL A 80 5.76 -13.11 14.27
N VAL A 81 5.14 -11.93 14.19
CA VAL A 81 4.23 -11.44 15.24
C VAL A 81 2.98 -12.32 15.36
N PHE A 82 2.42 -12.75 14.24
CA PHE A 82 1.24 -13.61 14.22
C PHE A 82 1.52 -15.01 14.70
N SER A 83 2.70 -15.55 14.44
CA SER A 83 3.10 -16.86 14.99
C SER A 83 3.14 -16.82 16.52
N ASP A 84 3.74 -15.78 17.10
CA ASP A 84 3.78 -15.58 18.57
C ASP A 84 2.38 -15.34 19.16
N ALA A 85 1.54 -14.56 18.45
CA ALA A 85 0.17 -14.30 18.87
C ALA A 85 -0.70 -15.57 18.83
N LEU A 86 -0.56 -16.40 17.79
CA LEU A 86 -1.27 -17.68 17.66
C LEU A 86 -0.88 -18.64 18.79
N PHE A 87 0.39 -18.69 19.17
CA PHE A 87 0.83 -19.51 20.29
C PHE A 87 0.13 -19.17 21.59
N ARG A 88 0.05 -17.88 21.91
CA ARG A 88 -0.69 -17.43 23.09
C ARG A 88 -2.17 -17.82 23.03
N VAL A 89 -2.78 -17.81 21.84
CA VAL A 89 -4.17 -18.27 21.68
C VAL A 89 -4.27 -19.76 21.99
N ILE A 90 -3.34 -20.58 21.50
CA ILE A 90 -3.28 -22.03 21.76
C ILE A 90 -3.06 -22.34 23.25
N GLU A 91 -2.29 -21.52 23.97
CA GLU A 91 -2.12 -21.66 25.42
C GLU A 91 -3.44 -21.48 26.18
N ARG A 92 -4.26 -20.51 25.76
CA ARG A 92 -5.53 -20.20 26.43
C ARG A 92 -6.66 -21.14 26.04
N HIS A 93 -6.64 -21.59 24.80
CA HIS A 93 -7.67 -22.44 24.23
C HIS A 93 -7.00 -23.61 23.53
N PRO A 94 -7.07 -24.82 24.12
CA PRO A 94 -6.48 -25.99 23.48
C PRO A 94 -7.11 -26.17 22.10
N ALA A 95 -6.27 -26.34 21.09
CA ALA A 95 -6.73 -26.50 19.72
C ALA A 95 -7.20 -27.94 19.52
N SER A 96 -8.29 -28.11 18.76
CA SER A 96 -8.70 -29.44 18.29
C SER A 96 -7.54 -30.08 17.53
N TYR A 97 -7.29 -31.37 17.77
CA TYR A 97 -6.27 -32.15 17.06
C TYR A 97 -6.41 -32.00 15.53
N ARG A 98 -7.65 -31.88 15.05
CA ARG A 98 -7.96 -31.66 13.63
C ARG A 98 -7.36 -30.39 13.06
N VAL A 99 -7.50 -29.29 13.78
CA VAL A 99 -7.03 -27.99 13.33
C VAL A 99 -5.53 -27.94 13.41
N PHE A 100 -4.96 -28.47 14.49
CA PHE A 100 -3.51 -28.52 14.68
C PHE A 100 -2.83 -29.41 13.63
N SER A 101 -3.41 -30.56 13.27
CA SER A 101 -2.89 -31.45 12.22
C SER A 101 -2.95 -30.80 10.84
N HIS A 102 -4.03 -30.11 10.50
CA HIS A 102 -4.12 -29.38 9.23
C HIS A 102 -3.08 -28.25 9.10
N ILE A 103 -2.78 -27.53 10.18
CA ILE A 103 -1.80 -26.42 10.15
C ILE A 103 -0.38 -26.95 10.00
N SER A 104 -0.05 -28.02 10.72
CA SER A 104 1.30 -28.57 10.78
C SER A 104 1.64 -29.43 9.55
N LEU A 105 0.69 -30.20 9.02
CA LEU A 105 0.92 -31.17 7.93
C LEU A 105 0.57 -30.62 6.54
N ASN A 106 -0.53 -29.88 6.37
CA ASN A 106 -0.99 -29.44 5.05
C ASN A 106 -0.48 -28.05 4.64
N GLY A 107 0.30 -27.39 5.49
CA GLY A 107 0.78 -26.03 5.26
C GLY A 107 -0.34 -25.00 5.15
N ALA A 108 0.00 -23.84 4.58
CA ALA A 108 -0.94 -22.75 4.35
C ALA A 108 -1.85 -23.09 3.15
N CYS A 109 -2.97 -23.76 3.39
CA CYS A 109 -4.01 -23.98 2.40
C CYS A 109 -5.30 -23.25 2.79
N LEU A 110 -6.10 -22.82 1.80
CA LEU A 110 -7.37 -22.14 2.04
C LEU A 110 -8.32 -22.97 2.92
N ALA A 111 -8.26 -24.31 2.79
CA ALA A 111 -9.04 -25.23 3.61
C ALA A 111 -8.60 -25.21 5.09
N SER A 112 -7.30 -25.15 5.38
CA SER A 112 -6.80 -25.06 6.76
C SER A 112 -7.12 -23.70 7.37
N LEU A 113 -7.00 -22.62 6.59
CA LEU A 113 -7.42 -21.28 7.00
C LEU A 113 -8.93 -21.25 7.32
N TRP A 114 -9.77 -21.83 6.46
CA TRP A 114 -11.22 -21.87 6.68
C TRP A 114 -11.60 -22.72 7.90
N ALA A 115 -10.96 -23.88 8.09
CA ALA A 115 -11.19 -24.72 9.27
C ALA A 115 -10.81 -23.99 10.57
N LEU A 116 -9.65 -23.32 10.57
CA LEU A 116 -9.21 -22.44 11.64
C LEU A 116 -10.25 -21.35 11.92
N LEU A 117 -10.63 -20.60 10.88
CA LEU A 117 -11.58 -19.50 10.98
C LEU A 117 -12.92 -19.97 11.54
N ARG A 118 -13.42 -21.13 11.10
CA ARG A 118 -14.67 -21.73 11.56
C ARG A 118 -14.62 -22.16 13.03
N GLU A 119 -13.58 -22.86 13.46
CA GLU A 119 -13.43 -23.22 14.87
C GLU A 119 -13.27 -21.96 15.73
N LEU A 120 -12.62 -20.94 15.20
CA LEU A 120 -12.45 -19.70 15.90
C LEU A 120 -13.75 -18.91 16.08
N PHE A 121 -14.59 -18.85 15.06
CA PHE A 121 -15.93 -18.25 15.17
C PHE A 121 -16.81 -18.95 16.20
N ARG A 122 -16.50 -20.20 16.54
CA ARG A 122 -17.19 -20.96 17.59
C ARG A 122 -16.69 -20.59 18.99
N THR A 123 -15.46 -20.08 19.13
CA THR A 123 -14.95 -19.58 20.41
C THR A 123 -15.51 -18.19 20.72
N ARG A 124 -16.22 -18.06 21.85
CA ARG A 124 -17.04 -16.87 22.17
C ARG A 124 -16.28 -15.74 22.88
N SER A 125 -14.95 -15.77 22.90
CA SER A 125 -14.16 -14.74 23.59
C SER A 125 -13.99 -13.51 22.72
N LYS A 126 -14.51 -12.36 23.17
CA LYS A 126 -14.41 -11.07 22.46
C LYS A 126 -12.95 -10.69 22.16
N ARG A 127 -12.02 -10.99 23.07
CA ARG A 127 -10.59 -10.68 22.92
C ARG A 127 -9.93 -11.51 21.82
N THR A 128 -10.23 -12.80 21.78
CA THR A 128 -9.72 -13.69 20.73
C THR A 128 -10.27 -13.24 19.39
N TRP A 129 -11.58 -12.97 19.30
CA TRP A 129 -12.19 -12.47 18.07
C TRP A 129 -11.54 -11.18 17.55
N ALA A 130 -11.28 -10.21 18.43
CA ALA A 130 -10.59 -8.97 18.07
C ALA A 130 -9.18 -9.21 17.50
N LEU A 131 -8.40 -10.13 18.10
CA LEU A 131 -7.05 -10.48 17.63
C LEU A 131 -7.09 -11.07 16.21
N PHE A 132 -8.02 -11.99 15.93
CA PHE A 132 -8.13 -12.60 14.61
C PHE A 132 -8.70 -11.64 13.56
N PHE A 133 -9.66 -10.81 13.95
CA PHE A 133 -10.14 -9.74 13.08
C PHE A 133 -9.00 -8.80 12.69
N TYR A 134 -8.14 -8.44 13.65
CA TYR A 134 -6.94 -7.66 13.38
C TYR A 134 -5.95 -8.40 12.47
N MET A 135 -5.67 -9.69 12.70
CA MET A 135 -4.81 -10.49 11.82
C MET A 135 -5.33 -10.51 10.39
N PHE A 136 -6.64 -10.64 10.20
CA PHE A 136 -7.29 -10.60 8.90
C PHE A 136 -7.14 -9.22 8.24
N LEU A 137 -7.49 -8.14 8.94
CA LEU A 137 -7.36 -6.77 8.43
C LEU A 137 -5.90 -6.43 8.08
N SER A 138 -4.96 -6.84 8.92
CA SER A 138 -3.53 -6.66 8.69
C SER A 138 -3.03 -7.46 7.49
N THR A 139 -3.52 -8.69 7.29
CA THR A 139 -3.20 -9.49 6.09
C THR A 139 -3.76 -8.83 4.84
N LEU A 140 -5.01 -8.32 4.88
CA LEU A 140 -5.59 -7.56 3.78
C LEU A 140 -4.76 -6.32 3.45
N TRP A 141 -4.31 -5.58 4.47
CA TRP A 141 -3.44 -4.42 4.29
C TRP A 141 -2.14 -4.79 3.57
N VAL A 142 -1.42 -5.82 4.05
CA VAL A 142 -0.18 -6.33 3.43
C VAL A 142 -0.41 -6.78 1.99
N LEU A 143 -1.55 -7.40 1.69
CA LEU A 143 -1.91 -7.79 0.32
C LEU A 143 -2.24 -6.59 -0.58
N SER A 144 -2.83 -5.52 -0.03
CA SER A 144 -3.13 -4.29 -0.77
C SER A 144 -1.94 -3.35 -0.94
N MET A 145 -0.85 -3.51 -0.18
CA MET A 145 0.31 -2.59 -0.22
C MET A 145 0.86 -2.33 -1.62
N PRO A 146 1.12 -3.35 -2.48
CA PRO A 146 1.62 -3.08 -3.83
C PRO A 146 0.66 -2.24 -4.67
N THR A 147 -0.64 -2.50 -4.56
CA THR A 147 -1.67 -1.75 -5.30
C THR A 147 -1.74 -0.30 -4.84
N VAL A 148 -1.65 -0.06 -3.52
CA VAL A 148 -1.64 1.31 -2.98
C VAL A 148 -0.36 2.04 -3.37
N LEU A 149 0.81 1.39 -3.28
CA LEU A 149 2.09 1.97 -3.66
C LEU A 149 2.19 2.26 -5.17
N GLY A 150 1.64 1.39 -6.02
CA GLY A 150 1.55 1.63 -7.46
C GLY A 150 0.56 2.74 -7.80
N ALA A 151 -0.56 2.84 -7.07
CA ALA A 151 -1.51 3.96 -7.24
C ALA A 151 -0.95 5.30 -6.72
N MET A 152 0.06 5.27 -5.85
CA MET A 152 0.74 6.46 -5.34
C MET A 152 1.73 7.04 -6.34
N THR A 153 2.26 6.21 -7.23
CA THR A 153 3.19 6.62 -8.28
C THR A 153 2.50 6.69 -9.62
N GLY A 154 3.09 7.46 -10.52
CA GLY A 154 2.66 7.45 -11.90
C GLY A 154 3.42 8.46 -12.71
N TYR A 155 3.13 8.48 -14.00
CA TYR A 155 3.67 9.46 -14.92
C TYR A 155 2.54 10.20 -15.62
N VAL A 156 2.74 11.50 -15.84
CA VAL A 156 1.80 12.37 -16.54
C VAL A 156 2.51 12.93 -17.77
N SER A 157 1.81 13.00 -18.90
CA SER A 157 2.32 13.67 -20.09
C SER A 157 2.44 15.16 -19.81
N THR A 158 3.55 15.79 -20.24
CA THR A 158 3.66 17.25 -20.18
C THR A 158 2.56 17.88 -21.02
N THR A 159 1.86 18.84 -20.43
CA THR A 159 0.89 19.66 -21.15
C THR A 159 1.56 20.98 -21.51
N VAL A 160 1.30 21.43 -22.75
CA VAL A 160 1.70 22.75 -23.23
C VAL A 160 0.45 23.48 -23.68
N GLY A 161 0.47 24.80 -23.60
CA GLY A 161 -0.60 25.61 -24.20
C GLY A 161 -0.51 25.48 -25.72
N TRP A 162 -1.64 25.25 -26.38
CA TRP A 162 -1.77 25.31 -27.82
C TRP A 162 -2.63 26.51 -28.20
N VAL A 163 -2.24 27.19 -29.26
CA VAL A 163 -2.90 28.38 -29.79
C VAL A 163 -3.45 28.03 -31.17
N GLU A 164 -4.74 28.28 -31.37
CA GLU A 164 -5.41 28.18 -32.67
C GLU A 164 -5.22 29.50 -33.41
N VAL A 165 -4.60 29.45 -34.59
CA VAL A 165 -4.18 30.64 -35.33
C VAL A 165 -5.20 30.97 -36.41
N ASN A 166 -5.78 32.18 -36.35
CA ASN A 166 -6.65 32.77 -37.39
C ASN A 166 -7.84 31.90 -37.84
N GLY A 167 -8.44 31.12 -36.92
CA GLY A 167 -9.59 30.26 -37.23
C GLY A 167 -9.30 29.16 -38.25
N SER A 168 -8.02 28.87 -38.48
CA SER A 168 -7.60 27.68 -39.22
C SER A 168 -7.56 26.47 -38.28
N ASP A 169 -7.76 25.27 -38.82
CA ASP A 169 -7.62 24.01 -38.07
C ASP A 169 -6.15 23.73 -37.63
N GLU A 170 -5.22 24.65 -37.90
CA GLU A 170 -3.82 24.56 -37.50
C GLU A 170 -3.61 25.10 -36.08
N ILE A 171 -3.26 24.19 -35.17
CA ILE A 171 -2.87 24.50 -33.80
C ILE A 171 -1.35 24.51 -33.67
N VAL A 172 -0.80 25.53 -33.03
CA VAL A 172 0.64 25.68 -32.80
C VAL A 172 0.92 25.73 -31.30
N PRO A 173 1.95 25.04 -30.79
CA PRO A 173 2.27 25.11 -29.37
C PRO A 173 2.74 26.52 -28.99
N ALA A 174 2.24 27.05 -27.88
CA ALA A 174 2.52 28.36 -27.33
C ALA A 174 4.04 28.59 -27.12
N THR A 175 4.80 27.53 -26.88
CA THR A 175 6.27 27.59 -26.70
C THR A 175 7.03 27.99 -27.97
N LYS A 176 6.40 27.90 -29.15
CA LYS A 176 7.00 28.36 -30.41
C LYS A 176 6.85 29.86 -30.64
N PHE A 177 5.92 30.51 -29.96
CA PHE A 177 5.70 31.95 -30.08
C PHE A 177 6.78 32.69 -29.31
N LYS A 178 7.61 33.45 -30.01
CA LYS A 178 8.57 34.37 -29.41
C LYS A 178 7.97 35.76 -29.39
N GLN A 179 7.78 36.33 -28.22
CA GLN A 179 7.39 37.73 -28.09
C GLN A 179 8.55 38.60 -28.61
N THR A 180 8.28 39.46 -29.60
CA THR A 180 9.29 40.29 -30.24
C THR A 180 8.62 41.49 -30.89
N THR A 181 9.39 42.55 -31.16
CA THR A 181 8.86 43.67 -31.94
C THR A 181 8.60 43.23 -33.37
N VAL A 182 7.37 43.43 -33.82
CA VAL A 182 6.92 43.13 -35.18
C VAL A 182 6.61 44.43 -35.91
N VAL A 183 7.04 44.53 -37.16
CA VAL A 183 6.67 45.62 -38.07
C VAL A 183 5.58 45.15 -39.01
N TRP A 184 4.41 45.80 -38.98
CA TRP A 184 3.24 45.45 -39.80
C TRP A 184 3.15 46.26 -41.08
N GLY A 185 3.95 47.31 -41.23
CA GLY A 185 3.91 48.17 -42.39
C GLY A 185 4.62 49.49 -42.16
N THR A 186 4.30 50.45 -43.01
CA THR A 186 4.57 51.86 -42.76
C THR A 186 3.27 52.55 -42.32
N LYS A 187 3.37 53.76 -41.77
CA LYS A 187 2.19 54.58 -41.40
C LYS A 187 1.19 54.78 -42.55
N ASN A 188 1.65 54.64 -43.80
CA ASN A 188 0.82 54.82 -45.01
C ASN A 188 0.37 53.50 -45.66
N GLU A 189 0.99 52.37 -45.32
CA GLU A 189 0.76 51.09 -46.00
C GLU A 189 0.89 49.94 -45.00
N THR A 190 -0.17 49.14 -44.82
CA THR A 190 -0.14 47.91 -44.03
C THR A 190 0.20 46.72 -44.91
N TRP A 191 1.20 45.93 -44.53
CA TRP A 191 1.59 44.72 -45.23
C TRP A 191 0.69 43.54 -44.89
N GLU A 192 0.57 42.59 -45.81
CA GLU A 192 -0.20 41.36 -45.59
C GLU A 192 0.42 40.46 -44.51
N SER A 193 1.75 40.49 -44.36
CA SER A 193 2.48 39.74 -43.33
C SER A 193 3.47 40.66 -42.61
N GLY A 194 3.40 40.70 -41.28
CA GLY A 194 4.37 41.43 -40.46
C GLY A 194 5.77 40.78 -40.50
N TRP A 195 6.79 41.58 -40.19
CA TRP A 195 8.20 41.16 -40.19
C TRP A 195 8.76 41.01 -38.78
N CYS A 196 9.40 39.86 -38.53
CA CYS A 196 9.88 39.44 -37.21
C CYS A 196 11.35 39.77 -36.90
N ALA A 197 12.17 40.02 -37.92
CA ALA A 197 13.63 40.13 -37.80
C ALA A 197 14.12 41.56 -37.49
N VAL A 198 13.34 42.35 -36.76
CA VAL A 198 13.59 43.80 -36.59
C VAL A 198 13.85 44.19 -35.13
N SER A 199 13.69 43.27 -34.18
CA SER A 199 13.74 43.60 -32.75
C SER A 199 15.05 44.24 -32.30
N GLU A 200 16.21 43.70 -32.68
CA GLU A 200 17.50 44.29 -32.29
C GLU A 200 17.71 45.70 -32.85
N GLN A 201 17.36 45.91 -34.13
CA GLN A 201 17.42 47.24 -34.76
C GLN A 201 16.45 48.22 -34.09
N MET A 202 15.26 47.74 -33.73
CA MET A 202 14.24 48.56 -33.07
C MET A 202 14.62 48.89 -31.63
N THR A 203 15.18 47.96 -30.87
CA THR A 203 15.71 48.22 -29.53
C THR A 203 16.79 49.29 -29.59
N ARG A 204 17.74 49.16 -30.53
CA ARG A 204 18.76 50.18 -30.73
C ARG A 204 18.17 51.54 -31.09
N TYR A 205 17.18 51.57 -32.00
CA TYR A 205 16.47 52.81 -32.33
C TYR A 205 15.82 53.46 -31.11
N LEU A 206 15.22 52.67 -30.21
CA LEU A 206 14.58 53.20 -29.00
C LEU A 206 15.58 53.67 -27.96
N ASP A 207 16.70 52.97 -27.80
CA ASP A 207 17.79 53.42 -26.95
C ASP A 207 18.33 54.75 -27.49
N GLU A 208 18.53 54.86 -28.81
CA GLU A 208 18.91 56.12 -29.47
C GLU A 208 17.86 57.23 -29.29
N GLN A 209 16.56 56.92 -29.39
CA GLN A 209 15.48 57.89 -29.16
C GLN A 209 15.41 58.33 -27.69
N ASN A 210 15.51 57.40 -26.74
CA ASN A 210 15.54 57.72 -25.31
C ASN A 210 16.75 58.59 -24.96
N ASP A 211 17.92 58.28 -25.52
CA ASP A 211 19.12 59.10 -25.37
C ASP A 211 18.92 60.51 -25.96
N ARG A 212 18.28 60.62 -27.13
CA ARG A 212 17.93 61.92 -27.72
C ARG A 212 16.92 62.67 -26.88
N THR A 213 15.83 62.08 -26.42
CA THR A 213 14.88 62.77 -25.54
C THR A 213 15.55 63.22 -24.23
N ALA A 214 16.50 62.45 -23.71
CA ALA A 214 17.24 62.81 -22.51
C ALA A 214 18.29 63.92 -22.72
N HIS A 215 18.90 64.02 -23.90
CA HIS A 215 20.06 64.90 -24.14
C HIS A 215 19.84 66.02 -25.19
N CYS A 216 18.92 65.82 -26.14
CA CYS A 216 18.65 66.71 -27.26
C CYS A 216 17.42 67.61 -27.05
N ASP A 217 16.42 67.17 -26.30
CA ASP A 217 15.17 67.91 -26.06
C ASP A 217 15.24 68.84 -24.84
N CYS A 218 16.08 69.87 -24.94
CA CYS A 218 16.01 71.04 -24.03
C CYS A 218 15.86 72.33 -24.84
N GLN A 219 14.83 72.42 -25.69
CA GLN A 219 14.27 73.73 -26.04
C GLN A 219 13.15 74.07 -25.05
N MET A 220 13.44 75.00 -24.15
CA MET A 220 12.40 75.63 -23.32
C MET A 220 11.53 76.54 -24.21
N PRO A 221 10.30 76.89 -23.77
CA PRO A 221 9.37 77.73 -24.52
C PRO A 221 9.89 79.12 -24.92
N ASP A 222 11.03 79.55 -24.37
CA ASP A 222 11.71 80.80 -24.67
C ASP A 222 12.67 80.72 -25.89
N GLY A 223 12.76 79.56 -26.54
CA GLY A 223 13.60 79.34 -27.72
C GLY A 223 15.11 79.29 -27.41
N LYS A 224 15.49 79.28 -26.12
CA LYS A 224 16.89 79.21 -25.70
C LYS A 224 17.29 77.76 -25.46
N LEU A 225 18.23 77.27 -26.26
CA LEU A 225 18.93 76.01 -26.05
C LEU A 225 19.84 76.16 -24.83
N TYR A 226 19.42 75.62 -23.68
CA TYR A 226 20.36 75.40 -22.58
C TYR A 226 21.06 74.07 -22.81
N ASN A 227 22.34 74.15 -23.14
CA ASN A 227 23.24 73.01 -23.16
C ASN A 227 23.36 72.48 -21.72
N TYR A 228 22.48 71.56 -21.33
CA TYR A 228 22.55 70.88 -20.05
C TYR A 228 23.76 69.95 -20.07
N GLY A 229 24.91 70.54 -19.75
CA GLY A 229 26.03 69.84 -19.14
C GLY A 229 26.67 68.75 -20.00
N VAL A 230 27.76 69.17 -20.65
CA VAL A 230 28.98 68.42 -20.97
C VAL A 230 29.59 67.66 -19.76
N LEU A 231 28.86 67.40 -18.66
CA LEU A 231 29.45 67.00 -17.39
C LEU A 231 29.38 65.52 -17.02
N LEU A 232 28.95 64.63 -17.92
CA LEU A 232 29.32 63.21 -17.87
C LEU A 232 29.59 62.66 -19.27
N ARG A 233 30.43 63.36 -20.04
CA ARG A 233 30.94 62.85 -21.32
C ARG A 233 31.82 61.63 -21.04
N GLN A 234 31.28 60.42 -21.17
CA GLN A 234 32.12 59.27 -21.46
C GLN A 234 32.79 59.54 -22.82
N PRO A 235 34.13 59.56 -22.94
CA PRO A 235 34.82 60.00 -24.16
C PRO A 235 34.54 59.15 -25.41
N ASN A 236 33.82 58.03 -25.28
CA ASN A 236 33.64 57.03 -26.32
C ASN A 236 32.18 56.73 -26.67
N SER A 237 31.19 57.47 -26.13
CA SER A 237 29.82 57.33 -26.64
C SER A 237 29.67 58.16 -27.92
N ASN A 238 29.34 57.48 -29.02
CA ASN A 238 28.98 58.13 -30.27
C ASN A 238 27.71 58.94 -30.02
N VAL A 239 27.85 60.24 -29.73
CA VAL A 239 26.72 61.15 -29.58
C VAL A 239 25.99 61.16 -30.91
N SER A 240 24.83 60.53 -30.96
CA SER A 240 23.97 60.55 -32.13
C SER A 240 23.50 61.98 -32.37
N GLU A 241 23.59 62.46 -33.61
CA GLU A 241 23.10 63.79 -33.94
C GLU A 241 21.58 63.84 -33.66
N CYS A 242 21.14 64.89 -32.97
CA CYS A 242 19.75 65.03 -32.52
C CYS A 242 18.72 64.97 -33.66
N ASN A 243 19.12 65.33 -34.89
CA ASN A 243 18.28 65.31 -36.08
C ASN A 243 18.62 64.17 -37.06
N ALA A 244 19.43 63.17 -36.67
CA ALA A 244 19.77 62.08 -37.57
C ALA A 244 18.59 61.13 -37.77
N THR A 245 18.21 60.85 -39.00
CA THR A 245 17.24 59.79 -39.30
C THR A 245 17.89 58.43 -39.08
N THR A 246 17.20 57.54 -38.34
CA THR A 246 17.68 56.17 -38.11
C THR A 246 16.95 55.24 -39.07
N PHE A 247 17.71 54.59 -39.94
CA PHE A 247 17.16 53.67 -40.92
C PHE A 247 17.16 52.23 -40.41
N ILE A 248 16.02 51.55 -40.56
CA ILE A 248 15.83 50.15 -40.23
C ILE A 248 15.73 49.35 -41.53
N THR A 249 16.54 48.30 -41.65
CA THR A 249 16.58 47.46 -42.84
C THR A 249 15.62 46.28 -42.67
N ILE A 250 14.61 46.20 -43.54
CA ILE A 250 13.62 45.12 -43.58
C ILE A 250 13.70 44.47 -44.96
N GLY A 251 14.14 43.20 -44.99
CA GLY A 251 14.45 42.51 -46.24
C GLY A 251 15.57 43.19 -47.01
N LYS A 252 15.28 43.69 -48.22
CA LYS A 252 16.24 44.42 -49.09
C LYS A 252 16.03 45.94 -49.07
N HIS A 253 15.05 46.42 -48.33
CA HIS A 253 14.68 47.83 -48.29
C HIS A 253 15.05 48.45 -46.94
N SER A 254 15.38 49.73 -46.98
CA SER A 254 15.70 50.51 -45.78
C SER A 254 14.61 51.55 -45.59
N TYR A 255 14.01 51.56 -44.41
CA TYR A 255 12.90 52.43 -44.05
C TYR A 255 13.32 53.35 -42.92
N ASP A 256 12.82 54.57 -42.91
CA ASP A 256 12.97 55.43 -41.74
C ASP A 256 12.16 54.84 -40.57
N ALA A 257 12.81 54.61 -39.43
CA ALA A 257 12.21 54.02 -38.25
C ALA A 257 10.95 54.76 -37.78
N GLU A 258 10.90 56.08 -37.97
CA GLU A 258 9.74 56.91 -37.60
C GLU A 258 8.52 56.66 -38.48
N THR A 259 8.71 56.13 -39.69
CA THR A 259 7.64 55.84 -40.64
C THR A 259 7.06 54.44 -40.50
N LEU A 260 7.67 53.57 -39.68
CA LEU A 260 7.24 52.19 -39.50
C LEU A 260 6.05 52.09 -38.52
N ASP A 261 5.11 51.20 -38.85
CA ASP A 261 4.04 50.77 -37.95
C ASP A 261 4.45 49.46 -37.28
N TYR A 262 4.72 49.50 -35.97
CA TYR A 262 5.26 48.37 -35.22
C TYR A 262 4.60 48.21 -33.85
N ASN A 263 4.66 46.99 -33.31
CA ASN A 263 4.15 46.67 -31.96
C ASN A 263 5.14 45.80 -31.18
N TYR A 264 5.35 46.13 -29.90
CA TYR A 264 6.30 45.45 -28.99
C TYR A 264 5.81 44.13 -28.42
N TYR A 265 4.50 43.95 -28.35
CA TYR A 265 3.89 42.84 -27.62
C TYR A 265 3.40 41.72 -28.54
N ASP A 266 3.71 41.81 -29.82
CA ASP A 266 3.33 40.81 -30.81
C ASP A 266 4.29 39.61 -30.82
N TYR A 267 3.89 38.57 -31.54
CA TYR A 267 4.57 37.27 -31.50
C TYR A 267 5.05 36.84 -32.87
N CYS A 268 6.15 36.10 -32.89
CA CYS A 268 6.73 35.53 -34.09
C CYS A 268 6.94 34.03 -33.97
N ILE A 269 6.66 33.33 -35.08
CA ILE A 269 7.00 31.92 -35.26
C ILE A 269 7.78 31.80 -36.58
N GLY A 270 9.09 31.59 -36.48
CA GLY A 270 9.97 31.68 -37.65
C GLY A 270 9.90 33.10 -38.23
N ASP A 271 9.57 33.18 -39.53
CA ASP A 271 9.45 34.45 -40.25
C ASP A 271 8.02 35.01 -40.31
N ARG A 272 7.04 34.32 -39.69
CA ARG A 272 5.63 34.76 -39.67
C ARG A 272 5.32 35.51 -38.38
N ALA A 273 4.73 36.69 -38.54
CA ALA A 273 4.26 37.52 -37.44
C ALA A 273 2.77 37.31 -37.13
N TYR A 274 2.43 37.45 -35.85
CA TYR A 274 1.09 37.29 -35.31
C TYR A 274 0.79 38.41 -34.33
N ARG A 275 -0.39 39.02 -34.43
CA ARG A 275 -0.79 40.05 -33.47
C ARG A 275 -1.06 39.40 -32.12
N SER A 276 -0.71 40.11 -31.06
CA SER A 276 -1.02 39.71 -29.68
C SER A 276 -2.50 39.42 -29.51
N GLU A 277 -3.39 40.20 -30.12
CA GLU A 277 -4.83 39.99 -30.09
C GLU A 277 -5.25 38.64 -30.70
N ASP A 278 -4.61 38.18 -31.76
CA ASP A 278 -4.92 36.89 -32.39
C ASP A 278 -4.45 35.71 -31.53
N VAL A 279 -3.30 35.87 -30.85
CA VAL A 279 -2.70 34.84 -29.99
C VAL A 279 -3.44 34.72 -28.65
N TRP A 280 -3.76 35.85 -28.01
CA TRP A 280 -4.45 35.88 -26.71
C TRP A 280 -5.96 35.86 -26.82
N GLY A 281 -6.52 36.40 -27.91
CA GLY A 281 -7.95 36.37 -28.22
C GLY A 281 -8.41 35.04 -28.83
N GLY A 282 -7.49 34.21 -29.31
CA GLY A 282 -7.76 32.84 -29.79
C GLY A 282 -8.09 31.85 -28.66
N THR A 283 -8.74 30.74 -29.01
CA THR A 283 -9.08 29.69 -28.03
C THR A 283 -7.83 28.91 -27.59
N THR A 284 -7.06 29.45 -26.64
CA THR A 284 -5.93 28.70 -26.07
C THR A 284 -6.43 27.45 -25.34
N ARG A 285 -5.81 26.30 -25.62
CA ARG A 285 -6.18 25.02 -24.99
C ARG A 285 -4.94 24.32 -24.45
N CYS A 286 -5.03 23.81 -23.23
CA CYS A 286 -3.99 22.94 -22.68
C CYS A 286 -4.18 21.54 -23.27
N LEU A 287 -3.29 21.15 -24.19
CA LEU A 287 -3.28 19.80 -24.78
C LEU A 287 -1.96 19.10 -24.43
N PRO A 288 -1.91 17.75 -24.50
CA PRO A 288 -0.65 17.02 -24.37
C PRO A 288 0.36 17.52 -25.39
N ASP A 289 1.63 17.61 -24.98
CA ASP A 289 2.73 17.97 -25.87
C ASP A 289 2.96 16.83 -26.87
N THR A 290 2.40 16.98 -28.08
CA THR A 290 2.59 16.04 -29.19
C THR A 290 3.82 16.37 -30.03
N ALA A 291 4.36 17.58 -29.91
CA ALA A 291 5.54 18.02 -30.65
C ALA A 291 6.81 17.41 -30.03
N ASP A 292 6.93 17.49 -28.71
CA ASP A 292 8.02 16.92 -27.94
C ASP A 292 7.45 16.09 -26.77
N PRO A 293 7.00 14.84 -27.02
CA PRO A 293 6.31 14.04 -26.02
C PRO A 293 7.23 13.70 -24.86
N ALA A 294 7.11 14.47 -23.79
CA ALA A 294 7.79 14.26 -22.53
C ALA A 294 6.81 13.81 -21.45
N TYR A 295 7.31 12.97 -20.56
CA TYR A 295 6.57 12.48 -19.39
C TYR A 295 7.32 12.88 -18.15
N GLN A 296 6.58 13.28 -17.13
CA GLN A 296 7.14 13.53 -15.81
C GLN A 296 6.64 12.43 -14.88
N TRP A 297 7.57 11.82 -14.15
CA TRP A 297 7.25 10.81 -13.16
C TRP A 297 7.13 11.45 -11.79
N GLY A 298 6.16 11.06 -10.98
CA GLY A 298 5.93 11.71 -9.70
C GLY A 298 5.12 10.90 -8.72
N PHE A 299 4.90 11.52 -7.56
CA PHE A 299 4.15 10.94 -6.45
C PHE A 299 2.90 11.75 -6.14
N SER A 300 1.80 11.06 -5.89
CA SER A 300 0.63 11.65 -5.24
C SER A 300 0.94 11.90 -3.77
N THR A 301 1.15 13.17 -3.41
CA THR A 301 1.44 13.59 -2.04
C THR A 301 0.34 13.21 -1.06
N MET A 302 -0.92 13.26 -1.51
CA MET A 302 -2.09 12.92 -0.68
C MET A 302 -2.14 11.42 -0.36
N LEU A 303 -2.01 10.57 -1.39
CA LEU A 303 -1.99 9.11 -1.19
C LEU A 303 -0.76 8.66 -0.40
N SER A 304 0.39 9.29 -0.65
CA SER A 304 1.63 9.03 0.11
C SER A 304 1.47 9.35 1.59
N GLY A 305 0.84 10.49 1.92
CA GLY A 305 0.53 10.83 3.30
C GLY A 305 -0.37 9.79 3.97
N LEU A 306 -1.48 9.42 3.31
CA LEU A 306 -2.42 8.41 3.82
C LEU A 306 -1.74 7.07 4.05
N PHE A 307 -0.90 6.62 3.11
CA PHE A 307 -0.13 5.39 3.24
C PHE A 307 0.77 5.41 4.49
N VAL A 308 1.50 6.51 4.73
CA VAL A 308 2.35 6.65 5.92
C VAL A 308 1.53 6.55 7.21
N PHE A 309 0.38 7.25 7.29
CA PHE A 309 -0.49 7.18 8.48
C PHE A 309 -1.01 5.77 8.74
N VAL A 310 -1.52 5.09 7.70
CA VAL A 310 -2.02 3.71 7.84
C VAL A 310 -0.89 2.76 8.20
N GLN A 311 0.29 2.91 7.58
CA GLN A 311 1.45 2.07 7.86
C GLN A 311 1.96 2.22 9.29
N VAL A 312 1.96 3.45 9.81
CA VAL A 312 2.30 3.74 11.20
C VAL A 312 1.28 3.12 12.16
N ALA A 313 -0.02 3.30 11.91
CA ALA A 313 -1.08 2.69 12.71
C ALA A 313 -0.99 1.15 12.72
N TRP A 314 -0.76 0.54 11.56
CA TRP A 314 -0.53 -0.89 11.41
C TRP A 314 0.69 -1.38 12.18
N SER A 315 1.81 -0.64 12.10
CA SER A 315 3.05 -1.00 12.81
C SER A 315 2.88 -0.92 14.32
N MET A 316 2.20 0.12 14.82
CA MET A 316 1.87 0.25 16.24
C MET A 316 0.97 -0.88 16.73
N ALA A 317 -0.03 -1.26 15.94
CA ALA A 317 -0.93 -2.35 16.30
C ALA A 317 -0.22 -3.72 16.29
N LEU A 318 0.69 -3.98 15.33
CA LEU A 318 1.54 -5.17 15.36
C LEU A 318 2.44 -5.19 16.59
N TYR A 319 3.05 -4.05 16.92
CA TYR A 319 3.88 -3.94 18.11
C TYR A 319 3.09 -4.20 19.39
N ALA A 320 1.87 -3.68 19.50
CA ALA A 320 0.99 -3.97 20.64
C ALA A 320 0.63 -5.46 20.76
N VAL A 321 0.33 -6.13 19.64
CA VAL A 321 0.05 -7.58 19.61
C VAL A 321 1.30 -8.38 20.00
N TRP A 322 2.46 -7.99 19.48
CA TRP A 322 3.74 -8.61 19.81
C TRP A 322 4.07 -8.45 21.30
N GLN A 323 3.96 -7.24 21.85
CA GLN A 323 4.16 -6.96 23.27
C GLN A 323 3.20 -7.76 24.15
N ASP A 324 1.92 -7.82 23.76
CA ASP A 324 0.94 -8.67 24.43
C ASP A 324 1.49 -10.10 24.49
N ALA A 325 1.84 -10.69 23.33
CA ALA A 325 2.36 -12.06 23.24
C ALA A 325 3.59 -12.30 24.13
N GLN A 326 4.59 -11.42 24.09
CA GLN A 326 5.82 -11.56 24.88
C GLN A 326 5.57 -11.55 26.40
N PHE A 327 4.69 -10.67 26.89
CA PHE A 327 4.49 -10.54 28.34
C PHE A 327 3.61 -11.63 28.95
N ASN A 328 2.66 -12.16 28.18
CA ASN A 328 1.64 -13.06 28.74
C ASN A 328 1.75 -14.52 28.29
N SER A 329 2.64 -14.86 27.35
CA SER A 329 2.84 -16.24 26.91
C SER A 329 4.04 -16.89 27.60
N GLU A 330 3.79 -18.00 28.31
CA GLU A 330 4.84 -18.77 28.98
C GLU A 330 5.68 -19.55 27.94
N ILE A 331 5.05 -20.08 26.88
CA ILE A 331 5.72 -20.75 25.74
C ILE A 331 6.72 -19.79 25.09
N VAL A 332 6.28 -18.57 24.73
CA VAL A 332 7.14 -17.60 24.05
C VAL A 332 8.30 -17.20 24.95
N ARG A 333 8.06 -16.98 26.25
CA ARG A 333 9.11 -16.69 27.24
C ARG A 333 10.11 -17.83 27.42
N SER A 334 9.70 -19.08 27.25
CA SER A 334 10.60 -20.24 27.27
C SER A 334 11.48 -20.35 26.00
N GLY A 335 11.32 -19.46 25.02
CA GLY A 335 12.08 -19.48 23.77
C GLY A 335 11.65 -20.59 22.80
N TYR A 336 10.50 -21.22 23.06
CA TYR A 336 10.00 -22.29 22.21
C TYR A 336 9.54 -21.73 20.84
N ARG A 337 10.02 -22.34 19.74
CA ARG A 337 9.56 -22.04 18.38
C ARG A 337 8.82 -23.23 17.80
N MET A 338 7.67 -22.98 17.15
CA MET A 338 7.03 -23.98 16.28
C MET A 338 7.93 -24.17 15.08
N THR A 339 8.52 -25.34 14.96
CA THR A 339 8.93 -25.83 13.65
C THR A 339 7.88 -26.85 13.23
N GLN A 340 7.66 -27.03 11.92
CA GLN A 340 6.73 -28.05 11.42
C GLN A 340 7.06 -29.42 12.01
N LEU A 341 8.35 -29.73 12.15
CA LEU A 341 8.84 -30.96 12.78
C LEU A 341 8.42 -31.09 14.25
N ARG A 342 8.58 -30.02 15.04
CA ARG A 342 8.14 -30.02 16.45
C ARG A 342 6.63 -30.11 16.59
N ALA A 343 5.89 -29.48 15.69
CA ALA A 343 4.44 -29.62 15.66
C ALA A 343 4.02 -31.06 15.33
N ALA A 344 4.72 -31.73 14.41
CA ALA A 344 4.50 -33.14 14.12
C ALA A 344 4.76 -34.03 15.33
N PHE A 345 5.85 -33.80 16.08
CA PHE A 345 6.10 -34.53 17.33
C PHE A 345 5.07 -34.23 18.42
N ALA A 346 4.64 -32.97 18.56
CA ALA A 346 3.57 -32.65 19.50
C ALA A 346 2.26 -33.38 19.16
N LEU A 347 1.96 -33.54 17.86
CA LEU A 347 0.82 -34.34 17.41
C LEU A 347 0.95 -35.80 17.74
N THR A 348 2.10 -36.42 17.51
CA THR A 348 2.28 -37.85 17.81
C THR A 348 2.13 -38.13 19.30
N VAL A 349 2.69 -37.26 20.16
CA VAL A 349 2.53 -37.37 21.62
C VAL A 349 1.07 -37.20 22.02
N CYS A 350 0.36 -36.17 21.53
CA CYS A 350 -1.07 -36.00 21.79
C CYS A 350 -1.91 -37.18 21.30
N ALA A 351 -1.55 -37.77 20.17
CA ALA A 351 -2.25 -38.92 19.62
C ALA A 351 -2.02 -40.18 20.47
N GLY A 352 -0.82 -40.38 20.99
CA GLY A 352 -0.50 -41.42 21.99
C GLY A 352 -1.31 -41.24 23.27
N GLU A 353 -1.30 -40.04 23.85
CA GLU A 353 -2.06 -39.74 25.08
C GLU A 353 -3.58 -39.94 24.91
N ALA A 354 -4.13 -39.56 23.75
CA ALA A 354 -5.57 -39.69 23.48
C ALA A 354 -6.00 -41.14 23.18
N THR A 355 -5.10 -41.97 22.66
CA THR A 355 -5.42 -43.34 22.24
C THR A 355 -5.02 -44.39 23.28
N GLY A 356 -4.04 -44.09 24.12
CA GLY A 356 -3.39 -45.02 25.04
C GLY A 356 -2.43 -45.99 24.35
N LEU A 357 -2.10 -45.76 23.08
CA LEU A 357 -1.24 -46.62 22.27
C LEU A 357 0.20 -46.08 22.26
N ARG A 358 1.18 -46.99 22.13
CA ARG A 358 2.60 -46.61 21.95
C ARG A 358 2.87 -46.12 20.53
N ASP A 359 3.97 -45.39 20.34
CA ASP A 359 4.36 -44.82 19.04
C ASP A 359 4.38 -45.85 17.90
N GLY A 360 4.89 -47.07 18.16
CA GLY A 360 4.90 -48.16 17.18
C GLY A 360 3.52 -48.72 16.87
N GLU A 361 2.65 -48.80 17.88
CA GLU A 361 1.27 -49.29 17.73
C GLU A 361 0.40 -48.28 16.97
N LEU A 362 0.65 -46.98 17.16
CA LEU A 362 -0.03 -45.90 16.44
C LEU A 362 0.09 -46.02 14.92
N VAL A 363 1.24 -46.50 14.45
CA VAL A 363 1.51 -46.66 13.01
C VAL A 363 0.81 -47.90 12.45
N THR A 364 0.61 -48.93 13.27
CA THR A 364 0.00 -50.20 12.85
C THR A 364 -1.52 -50.26 13.02
N GLU A 365 -2.10 -49.38 13.84
CA GLU A 365 -3.54 -49.38 14.17
C GLU A 365 -4.43 -49.05 12.94
N GLU A 366 -5.62 -49.64 12.88
CA GLU A 366 -6.57 -49.41 11.78
C GLU A 366 -7.01 -47.93 11.74
N GLY A 367 -6.76 -47.25 10.62
CA GLY A 367 -6.96 -45.81 10.47
C GLY A 367 -8.36 -45.30 10.82
N LYS A 368 -9.43 -46.09 10.57
CA LYS A 368 -10.82 -45.69 10.91
C LYS A 368 -11.09 -45.64 12.41
N GLY A 369 -10.45 -46.52 13.18
CA GLY A 369 -10.55 -46.53 14.64
C GLY A 369 -9.81 -45.33 15.24
N LEU A 370 -8.59 -45.12 14.74
CA LEU A 370 -7.73 -44.00 15.14
C LEU A 370 -8.37 -42.64 14.82
N GLU A 371 -8.91 -42.47 13.61
CA GLU A 371 -9.57 -41.25 13.18
C GLU A 371 -10.78 -40.92 14.09
N ARG A 372 -11.57 -41.92 14.47
CA ARG A 372 -12.73 -41.72 15.34
C ARG A 372 -12.35 -41.24 16.73
N ARG A 373 -11.22 -41.72 17.28
CA ARG A 373 -10.71 -41.31 18.60
C ARG A 373 -10.07 -39.92 18.56
N LEU A 374 -9.25 -39.65 17.54
CA LEU A 374 -8.53 -38.37 17.42
C LEU A 374 -9.43 -37.21 17.03
N TYR A 375 -10.29 -37.38 16.04
CA TYR A 375 -11.12 -36.29 15.50
C TYR A 375 -12.48 -36.17 16.18
N GLY A 376 -12.91 -37.19 16.93
CA GLY A 376 -14.23 -37.27 17.56
C GLY A 376 -15.37 -37.46 16.56
N ARG A 377 -16.57 -37.78 17.07
CA ARG A 377 -17.83 -37.77 16.30
C ARG A 377 -18.59 -36.47 16.55
N LYS A 378 -19.63 -36.16 15.77
CA LYS A 378 -20.51 -34.99 15.96
C LYS A 378 -20.99 -34.75 17.41
N LYS A 379 -21.00 -35.78 18.26
CA LYS A 379 -21.40 -35.72 19.68
C LYS A 379 -20.26 -35.86 20.69
N ASP A 380 -19.08 -36.32 20.28
CA ASP A 380 -17.94 -36.59 21.17
C ASP A 380 -16.83 -35.59 20.88
N ARG A 381 -16.20 -35.04 21.93
CA ARG A 381 -15.03 -34.18 21.76
C ARG A 381 -13.85 -35.05 21.31
N GLY A 382 -13.18 -34.63 20.25
CA GLY A 382 -11.92 -35.25 19.81
C GLY A 382 -10.78 -34.94 20.77
N ALA A 383 -9.59 -35.45 20.44
CA ALA A 383 -8.37 -35.11 21.16
C ALA A 383 -8.10 -33.60 21.08
N GLU A 384 -7.67 -33.04 22.19
CA GLU A 384 -7.33 -31.62 22.31
C GLU A 384 -5.81 -31.51 22.54
N VAL A 385 -5.15 -30.67 21.73
CA VAL A 385 -3.72 -30.38 21.88
C VAL A 385 -3.60 -29.20 22.83
N GLY A 386 -3.30 -29.49 24.10
CA GLY A 386 -3.18 -28.50 25.16
C GLY A 386 -1.73 -28.10 25.45
N TYR A 387 -1.56 -26.99 26.18
CA TYR A 387 -0.26 -26.49 26.62
C TYR A 387 0.57 -27.54 27.38
N GLY A 388 -0.08 -28.42 28.16
CA GLY A 388 0.58 -29.45 28.96
C GLY A 388 1.49 -30.38 28.16
N THR A 389 1.13 -30.70 26.92
CA THR A 389 1.92 -31.56 26.02
C THR A 389 3.28 -30.94 25.70
N PHE A 390 3.35 -29.61 25.53
CA PHE A 390 4.60 -28.92 25.23
C PHE A 390 5.54 -28.81 26.43
N ARG A 391 4.98 -28.75 27.65
CA ARG A 391 5.76 -28.63 28.89
C ARG A 391 6.34 -29.98 29.35
N ARG A 392 5.62 -31.08 29.12
CA ARG A 392 5.98 -32.41 29.64
C ARG A 392 7.17 -33.03 28.93
N GLY A 393 7.27 -32.86 27.61
CA GLY A 393 8.38 -33.39 26.79
C GLY A 393 9.77 -32.83 27.12
N GLY A 394 9.88 -31.78 27.95
CA GLY A 394 11.18 -31.27 28.39
C GLY A 394 11.76 -31.97 29.62
N LYS A 395 10.93 -32.60 30.46
CA LYS A 395 11.38 -33.20 31.72
C LYS A 395 11.55 -34.72 31.64
N GLU A 396 10.73 -35.40 30.85
CA GLU A 396 10.68 -36.86 30.82
C GLU A 396 11.77 -37.51 29.95
N TRP A 397 12.52 -36.71 29.18
CA TRP A 397 13.64 -37.18 28.35
C TRP A 397 15.02 -37.06 29.03
N GLU A 398 15.15 -36.24 30.08
CA GLU A 398 16.39 -36.17 30.86
C GLU A 398 16.49 -37.31 31.88
N ASP A 399 15.35 -37.80 32.36
CA ASP A 399 15.26 -38.96 33.23
C ASP A 399 15.15 -40.23 32.38
N GLY A 400 16.25 -40.60 31.72
CA GLY A 400 16.39 -41.83 30.94
C GLY A 400 16.30 -43.11 31.78
N GLU A 401 15.27 -43.28 32.59
CA GLU A 401 14.88 -44.60 33.06
C GLU A 401 14.20 -45.34 31.91
N SER A 402 15.00 -46.23 31.31
CA SER A 402 14.56 -47.34 30.48
C SER A 402 13.27 -47.96 31.01
N TYR A 403 12.13 -47.62 30.40
CA TYR A 403 10.84 -48.27 30.63
C TYR A 403 10.85 -49.69 30.05
N GLY A 404 11.65 -50.57 30.66
CA GLY A 404 11.50 -52.02 30.64
C GLY A 404 10.69 -52.41 31.88
N GLY A 405 9.39 -52.08 31.88
CA GLY A 405 8.49 -52.30 33.01
C GLY A 405 7.21 -52.98 32.57
N GLU A 406 7.25 -54.31 32.65
CA GLU A 406 6.18 -55.29 32.72
C GLU A 406 4.75 -54.75 32.99
N VAL A 407 3.85 -55.04 32.05
CA VAL A 407 2.41 -54.73 32.15
C VAL A 407 1.79 -55.71 33.14
N ALA A 408 1.76 -55.35 34.42
CA ALA A 408 1.00 -56.06 35.44
C ALA A 408 -0.32 -55.33 35.75
N GLY A 409 -1.43 -56.01 35.49
CA GLY A 409 -2.62 -55.95 36.34
C GLY A 409 -3.63 -54.83 36.05
N LEU A 410 -4.62 -55.17 35.22
CA LEU A 410 -5.96 -54.57 35.23
C LEU A 410 -6.49 -54.45 36.68
N ARG A 411 -6.51 -53.22 37.23
CA ARG A 411 -7.16 -52.95 38.52
C ARG A 411 -8.60 -52.50 38.29
N GLU A 412 -9.47 -53.48 38.46
CA GLU A 412 -10.92 -53.39 38.54
C GLU A 412 -11.38 -52.39 39.62
N ARG A 413 -12.08 -51.33 39.21
CA ARG A 413 -12.68 -50.35 40.11
C ARG A 413 -14.01 -50.90 40.64
N ARG A 414 -13.97 -51.66 41.75
CA ARG A 414 -15.14 -51.96 42.58
C ARG A 414 -15.56 -50.75 43.40
N ARG A 415 -16.88 -50.51 43.41
CA ARG A 415 -17.61 -49.62 44.32
C ARG A 415 -17.58 -50.17 45.76
N GLY A 416 -17.40 -49.26 46.72
CA GLY A 416 -17.71 -49.39 48.16
C GLY A 416 -17.40 -48.01 48.78
N SER A 417 -18.34 -47.17 49.18
CA SER A 417 -19.37 -47.24 50.24
C SER A 417 -18.80 -47.16 51.67
N VAL A 418 -19.39 -46.22 52.43
CA VAL A 418 -19.32 -45.99 53.90
C VAL A 418 -18.03 -45.26 54.36
N VAL A 419 -18.07 -44.15 55.12
CA VAL A 419 -18.39 -44.07 56.56
C VAL A 419 -18.71 -42.62 56.97
N GLN A 420 -19.81 -42.48 57.71
CA GLN A 420 -20.19 -41.33 58.56
C GLN A 420 -19.23 -41.20 59.76
N THR A 421 -18.82 -39.99 60.09
CA THR A 421 -18.36 -39.67 61.45
C THR A 421 -19.08 -38.44 61.99
N ASN A 422 -19.81 -38.68 63.08
CA ASN A 422 -20.42 -37.69 63.97
C ASN A 422 -19.36 -36.79 64.62
N LYS A 423 -19.70 -35.52 64.84
CA LYS A 423 -19.24 -34.77 66.01
C LYS A 423 -20.32 -33.80 66.48
N LEU A 424 -20.52 -33.87 67.80
CA LEU A 424 -21.59 -33.33 68.63
C LEU A 424 -21.00 -32.25 69.54
N ALA A 425 -21.67 -31.09 69.68
CA ALA A 425 -21.71 -30.19 70.87
C ALA A 425 -22.29 -28.79 70.47
N THR A 426 -23.55 -28.47 70.83
CA THR A 426 -24.01 -27.50 71.88
C THR A 426 -23.73 -26.01 71.56
N SER A 427 -24.62 -25.00 71.58
CA SER A 427 -26.02 -24.76 72.03
C SER A 427 -26.49 -23.35 71.48
N PRO A 428 -27.57 -22.65 71.92
CA PRO A 428 -28.82 -22.37 71.15
C PRO A 428 -29.18 -20.84 71.03
N PRO A 429 -30.46 -20.40 70.91
CA PRO A 429 -31.39 -20.49 69.77
C PRO A 429 -32.01 -19.13 69.36
N THR A 430 -32.69 -19.04 68.21
CA THR A 430 -33.93 -18.25 68.09
C THR A 430 -34.82 -18.68 66.91
N HIS A 431 -36.13 -18.72 67.21
CA HIS A 431 -37.31 -19.08 66.41
C HIS A 431 -37.31 -18.56 64.95
N THR A 432 -37.94 -19.20 63.95
CA THR A 432 -39.42 -19.21 63.77
C THR A 432 -39.87 -20.09 62.57
N ARG A 433 -40.66 -21.13 62.87
CA ARG A 433 -41.98 -21.54 62.29
C ARG A 433 -42.33 -21.20 60.81
N ARG A 434 -42.60 -22.24 59.99
CA ARG A 434 -43.83 -22.45 59.15
C ARG A 434 -43.73 -23.77 58.34
N LEU A 435 -44.54 -24.80 58.67
CA LEU A 435 -45.77 -25.27 58.00
C LEU A 435 -45.52 -25.87 56.59
N LEU A 436 -45.45 -27.20 56.49
CA LEU A 436 -46.54 -28.16 56.17
C LEU A 436 -46.97 -28.15 54.69
N THR A 437 -46.72 -29.26 53.99
CA THR A 437 -47.68 -30.17 53.30
C THR A 437 -46.89 -30.93 52.20
N ASN A 438 -46.77 -32.26 52.21
CA ASN A 438 -47.70 -33.39 52.17
C ASN A 438 -48.04 -33.85 50.73
N ASN A 439 -48.07 -35.19 50.60
CA ASN A 439 -48.62 -36.04 49.54
C ASN A 439 -47.80 -36.46 48.30
N ASN A 440 -47.36 -37.73 48.35
CA ASN A 440 -47.93 -38.88 47.62
C ASN A 440 -48.26 -38.74 46.12
N ASN A 441 -47.58 -39.51 45.28
CA ASN A 441 -48.09 -40.74 44.61
C ASN A 441 -47.23 -41.07 43.37
N THR A 442 -46.65 -42.27 43.21
CA THR A 442 -47.25 -43.57 42.83
C THR A 442 -47.38 -43.77 41.31
N ILE A 443 -46.45 -44.58 40.78
CA ILE A 443 -46.61 -45.70 39.83
C ILE A 443 -47.15 -45.44 38.39
N SER A 444 -46.37 -45.99 37.44
CA SER A 444 -46.75 -46.87 36.30
C SER A 444 -46.60 -46.37 34.86
N ARG A 445 -45.94 -47.28 34.10
CA ARG A 445 -46.29 -47.75 32.74
C ARG A 445 -46.19 -46.75 31.57
N ASN A 446 -45.91 -47.13 30.33
CA ASN A 446 -45.32 -48.29 29.67
C ASN A 446 -45.35 -47.95 28.17
N THR A 447 -44.37 -48.43 27.41
CA THR A 447 -44.52 -48.89 26.00
C THR A 447 -44.63 -47.92 24.79
N ILE A 448 -44.10 -48.45 23.68
CA ILE A 448 -44.35 -48.25 22.22
C ILE A 448 -43.79 -47.00 21.52
N HIS A 449 -42.79 -47.17 20.64
CA HIS A 449 -43.01 -47.36 19.19
C HIS A 449 -41.70 -47.32 18.39
N SER A 450 -41.32 -48.48 17.85
CA SER A 450 -40.47 -48.61 16.67
C SER A 450 -41.29 -48.38 15.40
N LYS A 451 -40.77 -47.60 14.44
CA LYS A 451 -40.84 -47.90 12.99
C LYS A 451 -39.86 -47.03 12.17
N PRO A 452 -39.42 -47.51 10.98
CA PRO A 452 -38.24 -47.03 10.26
C PRO A 452 -38.61 -46.16 9.04
N ILE A 453 -37.71 -45.29 8.56
CA ILE A 453 -37.88 -44.60 7.27
C ILE A 453 -36.56 -44.49 6.48
N ARG A 454 -36.60 -45.19 5.34
CA ARG A 454 -36.10 -44.91 3.98
C ARG A 454 -34.69 -44.36 3.74
N SER A 455 -33.92 -45.26 3.10
CA SER A 455 -33.01 -45.02 1.98
C SER A 455 -33.60 -44.06 0.93
N ASN A 456 -32.81 -43.07 0.52
CA ASN A 456 -32.94 -42.44 -0.79
C ASN A 456 -31.55 -42.24 -1.43
N ARG A 457 -31.41 -42.97 -2.53
CA ARG A 457 -30.58 -42.80 -3.72
C ARG A 457 -30.37 -41.32 -4.08
N ILE A 458 -29.13 -40.90 -4.29
CA ILE A 458 -28.78 -39.65 -4.97
C ILE A 458 -28.03 -40.02 -6.25
N GLU A 459 -28.65 -39.67 -7.38
CA GLU A 459 -28.11 -39.75 -8.72
C GLU A 459 -27.06 -38.65 -8.96
N TYR A 460 -26.01 -39.01 -9.67
CA TYR A 460 -24.99 -38.10 -10.18
C TYR A 460 -25.53 -37.41 -11.44
N MET A 461 -25.59 -36.08 -11.44
CA MET A 461 -25.69 -35.29 -12.67
C MET A 461 -24.41 -34.47 -12.86
N GLN A 462 -23.65 -34.89 -13.87
CA GLN A 462 -22.62 -34.10 -14.54
C GLN A 462 -23.30 -33.04 -15.39
N ALA A 463 -22.86 -31.78 -15.28
CA ALA A 463 -23.15 -30.75 -16.26
C ALA A 463 -21.85 -30.03 -16.62
N VAL A 464 -21.36 -30.30 -17.83
CA VAL A 464 -20.27 -29.60 -18.51
C VAL A 464 -20.91 -28.55 -19.42
N PRO A 465 -20.56 -27.26 -19.35
CA PRO A 465 -21.02 -26.30 -20.36
C PRO A 465 -20.13 -26.39 -21.61
N ARG A 466 -20.76 -26.67 -22.76
CA ARG A 466 -20.19 -26.53 -24.10
C ARG A 466 -20.03 -25.05 -24.43
N TYR A 467 -18.81 -24.64 -24.75
CA TYR A 467 -18.51 -23.41 -25.48
C TYR A 467 -18.82 -23.63 -26.96
N SER A 468 -19.57 -22.71 -27.58
CA SER A 468 -19.74 -22.61 -29.04
C SER A 468 -19.16 -21.27 -29.50
N PRO A 469 -18.33 -21.22 -30.56
CA PRO A 469 -17.71 -19.99 -31.03
C PRO A 469 -18.58 -19.34 -32.12
N THR A 470 -19.07 -18.14 -31.85
CA THR A 470 -19.60 -17.26 -32.90
C THR A 470 -18.51 -16.28 -33.32
N HIS A 471 -18.05 -16.45 -34.55
CA HIS A 471 -17.26 -15.52 -35.32
C HIS A 471 -17.98 -14.17 -35.48
N SER A 472 -17.34 -13.08 -35.07
CA SER A 472 -17.62 -11.73 -35.57
C SER A 472 -16.32 -11.17 -36.16
N LEU A 473 -16.34 -11.03 -37.49
CA LEU A 473 -15.28 -10.47 -38.32
C LEU A 473 -15.14 -8.97 -38.01
N ILE A 474 -13.96 -8.57 -37.55
CA ILE A 474 -13.51 -7.18 -37.55
C ILE A 474 -12.68 -7.00 -38.84
N PRO A 475 -12.99 -6.04 -39.72
CA PRO A 475 -12.20 -5.81 -40.92
C PRO A 475 -10.84 -5.21 -40.54
N ILE A 476 -9.78 -5.95 -40.84
CA ILE A 476 -8.39 -5.49 -40.83
C ILE A 476 -8.25 -4.56 -42.05
N VAL A 477 -8.15 -3.25 -41.80
CA VAL A 477 -7.70 -2.28 -42.81
C VAL A 477 -6.18 -2.40 -42.91
N THR A 478 -5.72 -3.01 -43.99
CA THR A 478 -4.31 -3.01 -44.38
C THR A 478 -3.95 -1.64 -44.98
N PRO A 479 -2.83 -1.01 -44.58
CA PRO A 479 -2.34 0.16 -45.29
C PRO A 479 -1.75 -0.28 -46.63
N LYS A 480 -2.33 0.26 -47.70
CA LYS A 480 -1.79 0.20 -49.07
C LYS A 480 -0.37 0.74 -49.08
N ALA A 481 0.56 -0.08 -49.56
CA ALA A 481 1.80 0.37 -50.14
C ALA A 481 1.49 1.31 -51.32
N TRP A 482 2.21 2.42 -51.41
CA TRP A 482 2.39 3.19 -52.63
C TRP A 482 3.88 3.23 -52.99
N PRO A 483 4.22 3.11 -54.29
CA PRO A 483 5.57 3.17 -54.78
C PRO A 483 5.97 4.64 -54.98
N PHE A 484 7.19 5.01 -54.59
CA PHE A 484 8.13 5.90 -55.28
C PHE A 484 9.45 5.90 -54.54
#